data_AF-A0A2V2SKP7-F1
#
_entry.id   AF-A0A2V2SKP7-F1
#
_cell.length_a   1.000
_cell.length_b   1.000
_cell.length_c   1.000
_cell.angle_alpha   90.00
_cell.angle_beta   90.00
_cell.angle_gamma   90.00
#
_symmetry.space_group_name_H-M   'P 1'
#
loop_
_entity.id
_entity.type
_entity.pdbx_description
1 polymer ?
#
loop_
_entity_poly.entity_id
_entity_poly.type
_entity_poly.pdbx_seq_one_letter_code
_entity_poly.pdbx_strand_id
1 'polypeptide(L)'
;MYKIIGADGQPYGPVAADQLRRWVSERRVNGLTLAQAEGSSDWKPLASFAEFAGEFGPPTLQAPPPAAMPPFAGTSDPRASNKIAAGICGILLGSLGIHKFILGYTGAGLIMLLITVLTCGMGAIVMHVIGLIEGIIYLTKSDAEFVRIYMDGRKEWF
;
A
#
# COMPACT_ATOMS: atom_id res chain seq x y z
N MET A 1 0.65 -29.75 8.44
CA MET A 1 1.57 -28.67 8.01
C MET A 1 1.03 -27.33 8.49
N TYR A 2 1.77 -26.24 8.31
CA TYR A 2 1.41 -24.90 8.76
C TYR A 2 1.52 -23.89 7.62
N LYS A 3 0.64 -22.89 7.58
CA LYS A 3 0.84 -21.65 6.81
C LYS A 3 1.27 -20.57 7.77
N ILE A 4 2.20 -19.70 7.36
CA ILE A 4 2.65 -18.56 8.16
C ILE A 4 2.49 -17.27 7.37
N ILE A 5 2.33 -16.15 8.07
CA ILE A 5 2.42 -14.82 7.45
C ILE A 5 3.85 -14.33 7.60
N GLY A 6 4.53 -14.08 6.47
CA GLY A 6 5.87 -13.49 6.46
C GLY A 6 5.87 -12.04 6.97
N ALA A 7 7.05 -11.47 7.21
CA ALA A 7 7.19 -10.07 7.59
C ALA A 7 6.67 -9.08 6.51
N ASP A 8 6.49 -9.57 5.29
CA ASP A 8 5.92 -8.90 4.12
C ASP A 8 4.39 -9.00 4.03
N GLY A 9 3.74 -9.68 4.98
CA GLY A 9 2.28 -9.86 5.02
C GLY A 9 1.76 -10.94 4.07
N GLN A 10 2.63 -11.68 3.38
CA GLN A 10 2.21 -12.73 2.46
C GLN A 10 2.05 -14.08 3.18
N PRO A 11 1.03 -14.88 2.84
CA PRO A 11 0.88 -16.23 3.35
C PRO A 11 1.86 -17.19 2.66
N TYR A 12 2.74 -17.80 3.43
CA TYR A 12 3.70 -18.80 3.00
C TYR A 12 3.30 -20.20 3.51
N GLY A 13 3.29 -21.18 2.61
CA GLY A 13 3.12 -22.59 2.98
C GLY A 13 2.74 -23.50 1.81
N PRO A 14 2.58 -24.81 2.07
CA PRO A 14 2.63 -25.45 3.39
C PRO A 14 4.07 -25.63 3.92
N VAL A 15 4.31 -25.23 5.16
CA VAL A 15 5.58 -25.35 5.88
C VAL A 15 5.46 -26.45 6.94
N ALA A 16 6.47 -27.32 7.03
CA ALA A 16 6.52 -28.35 8.09
C ALA A 16 6.87 -27.73 9.45
N ALA A 17 6.41 -28.36 10.54
CA ALA A 17 6.71 -27.89 11.90
C ALA A 17 8.23 -27.79 12.16
N ASP A 18 9.01 -28.74 11.64
CA ASP A 18 10.48 -28.75 11.79
C ASP A 18 11.17 -27.61 11.03
N GLN A 19 10.57 -27.16 9.92
CA GLN A 19 11.07 -26.02 9.18
C GLN A 19 10.76 -24.70 9.91
N LEU A 20 9.59 -24.62 10.54
CA LEU A 20 9.22 -23.53 11.44
C LEU A 20 10.17 -23.42 12.64
N ARG A 21 10.52 -24.54 13.29
CA ARG A 21 11.51 -24.55 14.39
C ARG A 21 12.87 -24.04 13.94
N ARG A 22 13.33 -24.45 12.75
CA ARG A 22 14.57 -23.90 12.15
C ARG A 22 14.50 -22.40 11.93
N TRP A 23 13.37 -21.87 11.46
CA TRP A 23 13.22 -20.42 11.30
C TRP A 23 13.14 -19.66 12.63
N VAL A 24 12.62 -20.28 13.68
CA VAL A 24 12.66 -19.73 15.04
C VAL A 24 14.10 -19.68 15.56
N SER A 25 14.89 -20.76 15.38
CA SER A 25 16.30 -20.77 15.77
C SER A 25 17.17 -19.80 14.95
N GLU A 26 16.84 -19.60 13.67
CA GLU A 26 17.45 -18.61 12.77
C GLU A 26 16.98 -17.16 13.02
N ARG A 27 16.08 -16.93 13.98
CA ARG A 27 15.42 -15.63 14.25
C ARG A 27 14.67 -15.01 13.05
N ARG A 28 14.27 -15.82 12.08
CA ARG A 28 13.45 -15.38 10.93
C ARG A 28 11.97 -15.30 11.27
N VAL A 29 11.53 -16.08 12.27
CA VAL A 29 10.16 -16.17 12.76
C VAL A 29 10.17 -16.00 14.28
N ASN A 30 9.14 -15.36 14.85
CA ASN A 30 9.02 -15.12 16.28
C ASN A 30 7.67 -15.61 16.84
N GLY A 31 7.49 -15.54 18.15
CA GLY A 31 6.25 -16.00 18.82
C GLY A 31 4.98 -15.24 18.43
N LEU A 32 5.13 -14.03 17.87
CA LEU A 32 4.03 -13.19 17.40
C LEU A 32 3.66 -13.46 15.93
N THR A 33 4.46 -14.25 15.22
CA THR A 33 4.20 -14.58 13.81
C THR A 33 2.92 -15.38 13.72
N LEU A 34 2.01 -14.94 12.87
CA LEU A 34 0.72 -15.61 12.67
C LEU A 34 0.93 -16.90 11.91
N ALA A 35 0.48 -18.00 12.50
CA ALA A 35 0.48 -19.32 11.91
C ALA A 35 -0.93 -19.91 11.89
N GLN A 36 -1.23 -20.63 10.83
CA GLN A 36 -2.48 -21.36 10.62
C GLN A 36 -2.14 -22.84 10.47
N ALA A 37 -2.68 -23.68 11.36
CA ALA A 37 -2.55 -25.12 11.26
C ALA A 37 -3.42 -25.66 10.12
N GLU A 38 -2.89 -26.60 9.33
CA GLU A 38 -3.64 -27.30 8.30
C GLU A 38 -4.81 -28.07 8.93
N GLY A 39 -6.03 -27.57 8.70
CA GLY A 39 -7.26 -28.06 9.36
C GLY A 39 -7.97 -27.01 10.23
N SER A 40 -7.32 -25.87 10.52
CA SER A 40 -7.92 -24.73 11.21
C SER A 40 -7.96 -23.50 10.30
N SER A 41 -9.07 -22.77 10.30
CA SER A 41 -9.21 -21.48 9.61
C SER A 41 -8.65 -20.30 10.39
N ASP A 42 -8.27 -20.50 11.65
CA ASP A 42 -7.84 -19.42 12.55
C ASP A 42 -6.33 -19.19 12.49
N TRP A 43 -5.96 -17.94 12.18
CA TRP A 43 -4.60 -17.45 12.33
C TRP A 43 -4.33 -17.14 13.80
N LYS A 44 -3.38 -17.85 14.40
CA LYS A 44 -2.99 -17.63 15.79
C LYS A 44 -1.49 -17.36 15.89
N PRO A 45 -1.03 -16.57 16.87
CA PRO A 45 0.39 -16.40 17.11
C PRO A 45 1.09 -17.75 17.29
N LEU A 46 2.30 -17.89 16.77
CA LEU A 46 3.05 -19.15 16.86
C LEU A 46 3.26 -19.60 18.32
N ALA A 47 3.42 -18.64 19.24
CA ALA A 47 3.52 -18.93 20.68
C ALA A 47 2.24 -19.50 21.31
N SER A 48 1.07 -19.35 20.67
CA SER A 48 -0.19 -19.92 21.15
C SER A 48 -0.33 -21.42 20.88
N PHE A 49 0.52 -21.97 20.02
CA PHE A 49 0.56 -23.41 19.77
C PHE A 49 1.45 -24.08 20.81
N ALA A 50 0.91 -25.07 21.53
CA ALA A 50 1.64 -25.80 22.58
C ALA A 50 2.97 -26.40 22.10
N GLU A 51 3.05 -26.77 20.82
CA GLU A 51 4.24 -27.34 20.18
C GLU A 51 5.41 -26.34 20.04
N PHE A 52 5.14 -25.03 20.04
CA PHE A 52 6.14 -23.97 19.90
C PHE A 52 6.31 -23.14 21.18
N ALA A 53 5.42 -23.32 22.17
CA ALA A 53 5.49 -22.62 23.46
C ALA A 53 6.83 -22.84 24.20
N GLY A 54 7.49 -23.98 24.02
CA GLY A 54 8.80 -24.26 24.62
C GLY A 54 10.00 -23.62 23.93
N GLU A 55 9.84 -23.11 22.70
CA GLU A 55 10.90 -22.44 21.93
C GLU A 55 11.01 -20.96 22.31
N PHE A 56 9.91 -20.38 22.79
CA PHE A 56 9.84 -19.03 23.34
C PHE A 56 9.90 -19.16 24.86
N GLY A 57 11.11 -19.06 25.43
CA GLY A 57 11.33 -19.21 26.87
C GLY A 57 10.39 -18.36 27.76
N PRO A 58 10.34 -18.61 29.08
CA PRO A 58 9.42 -17.90 29.97
C PRO A 58 9.52 -16.39 29.80
N PRO A 59 8.41 -15.64 29.91
CA PRO A 59 8.40 -14.20 29.73
C PRO A 59 9.28 -13.59 30.83
N THR A 60 10.55 -13.35 30.51
CA THR A 60 11.34 -12.43 31.29
C THR A 60 10.64 -11.09 31.13
N LEU A 61 10.16 -10.54 32.24
CA LEU A 61 9.68 -9.16 32.34
C LEU A 61 10.88 -8.22 32.19
N GLN A 62 11.65 -8.36 31.11
CA GLN A 62 12.54 -7.32 30.66
C GLN A 62 11.59 -6.30 30.05
N ALA A 63 11.42 -5.16 30.74
CA ALA A 63 10.74 -4.01 30.17
C ALA A 63 11.32 -3.83 28.76
N PRO A 64 10.50 -3.87 27.70
CA PRO A 64 11.02 -3.74 26.37
C PRO A 64 11.87 -2.46 26.34
N PRO A 65 13.11 -2.47 25.82
CA PRO A 65 13.75 -1.21 25.44
C PRO A 65 12.69 -0.44 24.67
N PRO A 66 12.46 0.87 24.93
CA PRO A 66 11.33 1.60 24.38
C PRO A 66 11.26 1.20 22.93
N ALA A 67 10.24 0.39 22.60
CA ALA A 67 10.17 -0.20 21.29
C ALA A 67 10.21 1.03 20.42
N ALA A 68 11.27 1.18 19.61
CA ALA A 68 11.16 2.05 18.46
C ALA A 68 9.94 1.47 17.78
N MET A 69 8.78 2.10 18.01
CA MET A 69 7.51 1.58 17.57
C MET A 69 7.78 1.29 16.10
N PRO A 70 7.74 0.02 15.66
CA PRO A 70 7.74 -0.21 14.23
C PRO A 70 6.57 0.66 13.77
N PRO A 71 6.81 1.63 12.86
CA PRO A 71 5.84 2.66 12.58
C PRO A 71 4.51 1.96 12.33
N PHE A 72 3.54 2.29 13.19
CA PHE A 72 2.22 1.73 13.16
C PHE A 72 1.61 2.14 11.82
N ALA A 73 1.71 1.32 10.77
CA ALA A 73 1.01 1.53 9.51
C ALA A 73 1.41 0.43 8.53
N GLY A 74 0.44 -0.17 7.83
CA GLY A 74 0.73 -0.55 6.46
C GLY A 74 1.32 0.68 5.80
N THR A 75 2.57 0.61 5.35
CA THR A 75 3.22 1.70 4.64
C THR A 75 2.45 1.92 3.34
N SER A 76 1.37 2.70 3.41
CA SER A 76 0.88 3.42 2.25
C SER A 76 2.07 4.23 1.79
N ASP A 77 2.53 3.93 0.57
CA ASP A 77 3.53 4.77 -0.07
C ASP A 77 3.08 6.23 0.13
N PRO A 78 3.91 7.13 0.69
CA PRO A 78 3.52 8.50 0.96
C PRO A 78 2.99 9.22 -0.28
N ARG A 79 3.31 8.74 -1.49
CA ARG A 79 2.80 9.28 -2.75
C ARG A 79 1.38 8.81 -3.07
N ALA A 80 0.91 7.70 -2.48
CA ALA A 80 -0.46 7.22 -2.62
C ALA A 80 -1.48 8.17 -1.96
N SER A 81 -1.07 8.98 -0.97
CA SER A 81 -1.96 9.99 -0.37
C SER A 81 -2.44 11.03 -1.39
N ASN A 82 -1.67 11.27 -2.46
CA ASN A 82 -2.03 12.20 -3.52
C ASN A 82 -3.12 11.64 -4.45
N LYS A 83 -3.41 10.33 -4.42
CA LYS A 83 -4.40 9.68 -5.30
C LYS A 83 -5.79 10.26 -5.13
N ILE A 84 -6.24 10.38 -3.88
CA ILE A 84 -7.59 10.88 -3.58
C ILE A 84 -7.70 12.35 -3.98
N ALA A 85 -6.70 13.17 -3.64
CA ALA A 85 -6.67 14.57 -4.01
C ALA A 85 -6.67 14.76 -5.54
N ALA A 86 -5.79 14.04 -6.26
CA ALA A 86 -5.75 14.07 -7.72
C ALA A 86 -7.06 13.58 -8.36
N GLY A 87 -7.66 12.53 -7.80
CA GLY A 87 -8.95 11.99 -8.26
C GLY A 87 -10.09 13.00 -8.14
N ILE A 88 -10.26 13.57 -6.95
CA ILE A 88 -11.31 14.56 -6.67
C ILE A 88 -11.09 15.84 -7.49
N CYS A 89 -9.85 16.34 -7.56
CA CYS A 89 -9.52 17.50 -8.38
C CYS A 89 -9.73 17.25 -9.87
N GLY A 90 -9.48 16.02 -10.37
CA GLY A 90 -9.76 15.66 -11.76
C GLY A 90 -11.25 15.74 -12.07
N ILE A 91 -12.11 15.24 -11.17
CA ILE A 91 -13.57 15.27 -11.35
C ILE A 91 -14.12 16.69 -11.27
N LEU A 92 -13.75 17.46 -10.25
CA LEU A 92 -14.36 18.77 -10.00
C LEU A 92 -13.70 19.89 -10.81
N LEU A 93 -12.39 19.81 -11.00
CA LEU A 93 -11.54 20.89 -11.52
C LEU A 93 -10.70 20.43 -12.72
N GLY A 94 -11.15 19.38 -13.42
CA GLY A 94 -10.42 18.77 -14.53
C GLY A 94 -10.10 19.73 -15.67
N SER A 95 -10.94 20.74 -15.92
CA SER A 95 -10.73 21.75 -16.96
C SER A 95 -9.47 22.59 -16.74
N LEU A 96 -9.03 22.73 -15.49
CA LEU A 96 -7.87 23.53 -15.11
C LEU A 96 -6.57 22.71 -15.10
N GLY A 97 -6.67 21.38 -15.08
CA GLY A 97 -5.52 20.48 -14.97
C GLY A 97 -4.87 20.43 -13.58
N ILE A 98 -5.55 20.88 -12.52
CA ILE A 98 -5.02 20.95 -11.15
C ILE A 98 -4.51 19.58 -10.67
N HIS A 99 -5.23 18.51 -11.02
CA HIS A 99 -4.86 17.14 -10.68
C HIS A 99 -3.48 16.74 -11.22
N LYS A 100 -3.02 17.31 -12.34
CA LYS A 100 -1.68 17.06 -12.88
C LYS A 100 -0.57 17.64 -12.02
N PHE A 101 -0.79 18.83 -11.46
CA PHE A 101 0.18 19.45 -10.56
C PHE A 101 0.33 18.67 -9.25
N ILE A 102 -0.77 18.09 -8.75
CA ILE A 102 -0.74 17.20 -7.57
C ILE A 102 0.16 15.98 -7.81
N LEU A 103 0.20 15.47 -9.05
CA LEU A 103 1.06 14.34 -9.42
C LEU A 103 2.49 14.75 -9.80
N GLY A 104 2.81 16.05 -9.81
CA GLY A 104 4.10 16.57 -10.26
C GLY A 104 4.25 16.70 -11.79
N TYR A 105 3.17 16.51 -12.56
CA TYR A 105 3.13 16.67 -14.01
C TYR A 105 2.91 18.14 -14.42
N THR A 106 3.88 19.00 -14.11
CA THR A 106 3.79 20.44 -14.38
C THR A 106 3.58 20.75 -15.86
N GLY A 107 4.24 20.03 -16.76
CA GLY A 107 4.07 20.20 -18.22
C GLY A 107 2.64 19.91 -18.68
N ALA A 108 2.11 18.73 -18.33
CA ALA A 108 0.73 18.36 -18.66
C ALA A 108 -0.31 19.31 -18.05
N GLY A 109 -0.12 19.71 -16.78
CA GLY A 109 -0.99 20.68 -16.11
C GLY A 109 -0.99 22.04 -16.80
N LEU A 110 0.18 22.53 -17.23
CA LEU A 110 0.29 23.78 -17.99
C LEU A 110 -0.38 23.68 -19.36
N ILE A 111 -0.27 22.54 -20.05
CA ILE A 111 -0.95 22.32 -21.33
C ILE A 111 -2.47 22.44 -21.14
N MET A 112 -3.04 21.76 -20.14
CA MET A 112 -4.48 21.86 -19.86
C MET A 112 -4.90 23.29 -19.51
N LEU A 113 -4.13 23.97 -18.66
CA LEU A 113 -4.41 25.34 -18.25
C LEU A 113 -4.33 26.32 -19.43
N LEU A 114 -3.28 26.24 -20.25
CA LEU A 114 -3.09 27.10 -21.41
C LEU A 114 -4.16 26.88 -22.47
N ILE A 115 -4.55 25.63 -22.75
CA ILE A 115 -5.66 25.36 -23.68
C ILE A 115 -6.93 26.02 -23.15
N THR A 116 -7.26 25.82 -21.87
CA THR A 116 -8.46 26.41 -21.27
C THR A 116 -8.42 27.95 -21.29
N VAL A 117 -7.28 28.58 -21.00
CA VAL A 117 -7.16 30.05 -20.95
C VAL A 117 -7.09 30.67 -22.34
N LEU A 118 -6.26 30.14 -23.25
CA LEU A 118 -6.06 30.70 -24.60
C LEU A 118 -7.29 30.53 -25.50
N THR A 119 -8.15 29.55 -25.21
CA THR A 119 -9.45 29.40 -25.87
C THR A 119 -10.57 30.19 -25.19
N CYS A 120 -10.24 31.09 -24.25
CA CYS A 120 -11.20 31.85 -23.45
C CYS A 120 -12.26 30.95 -22.77
N GLY A 121 -11.84 29.79 -22.26
CA GLY A 121 -12.70 28.81 -21.61
C GLY A 121 -13.46 27.88 -22.56
N MET A 122 -13.40 28.07 -23.88
CA MET A 122 -14.13 27.22 -24.83
C MET A 122 -13.56 25.80 -24.89
N GLY A 123 -12.24 25.65 -24.72
CA GLY A 123 -11.56 24.35 -24.57
C GLY A 123 -11.78 23.69 -23.21
N ALA A 124 -12.38 24.40 -22.24
CA ALA A 124 -12.58 23.88 -20.89
C ALA A 124 -13.43 22.60 -20.88
N ILE A 125 -14.43 22.49 -21.77
CA ILE A 125 -15.29 21.30 -21.85
C ILE A 125 -14.46 20.07 -22.20
N VAL A 126 -13.60 20.16 -23.23
CA VAL A 126 -12.74 19.05 -23.65
C VAL A 126 -11.74 18.70 -22.55
N MET A 127 -11.08 19.70 -21.97
CA MET A 127 -10.13 19.49 -20.87
C MET A 127 -10.82 18.90 -19.63
N HIS A 128 -12.07 19.28 -19.35
CA HIS A 128 -12.86 18.75 -18.26
C HIS A 128 -13.20 17.27 -18.47
N VAL A 129 -13.57 16.88 -19.68
CA VAL A 129 -13.82 15.46 -20.00
C VAL A 129 -12.57 14.61 -19.78
N ILE A 130 -11.39 15.11 -20.20
CA ILE A 130 -10.12 14.43 -19.94
C ILE A 130 -9.89 14.29 -18.43
N GLY A 131 -9.98 15.40 -17.68
CA GLY A 131 -9.77 15.38 -16.23
C GLY A 131 -10.79 14.52 -15.47
N LEU A 132 -12.04 14.46 -15.92
CA LEU A 132 -13.09 13.62 -15.35
C LEU A 132 -12.74 12.14 -15.49
N ILE A 133 -12.36 11.70 -16.68
CA ILE A 133 -11.97 10.32 -16.95
C ILE A 133 -10.75 9.95 -16.09
N GLU A 134 -9.73 10.81 -16.05
CA GLU A 134 -8.54 10.58 -15.24
C GLU A 134 -8.84 10.55 -13.75
N GLY A 135 -9.72 11.43 -13.27
CA GLY A 135 -10.17 11.46 -11.89
C GLY A 135 -10.82 10.13 -11.48
N ILE A 136 -11.68 9.57 -12.34
CA ILE A 136 -12.28 8.24 -12.12
C ILE A 136 -11.21 7.15 -12.16
N ILE A 137 -10.28 7.18 -13.12
CA ILE A 137 -9.19 6.19 -13.21
C ILE A 137 -8.33 6.20 -11.94
N TYR A 138 -8.00 7.37 -11.39
CA TYR A 138 -7.19 7.47 -10.18
C TYR A 138 -7.92 6.89 -8.97
N LEU A 139 -9.21 7.22 -8.81
CA LEU A 139 -10.01 6.72 -7.69
C LEU A 139 -10.32 5.22 -7.77
N THR A 140 -10.37 4.65 -8.98
CA THR A 140 -10.67 3.23 -9.20
C THR A 140 -9.42 2.33 -9.17
N LYS A 141 -8.22 2.91 -9.10
CA LYS A 141 -6.96 2.17 -8.97
C LYS A 141 -6.60 1.88 -7.51
N SER A 142 -5.97 0.72 -7.30
CA SER A 142 -5.29 0.42 -6.04
C SER A 142 -4.12 1.38 -5.82
N ASP A 143 -3.75 1.63 -4.56
CA ASP A 143 -2.65 2.54 -4.21
C ASP A 143 -1.33 2.12 -4.87
N ALA A 144 -1.02 0.82 -4.82
CA ALA A 144 0.20 0.27 -5.40
C ALA A 144 0.25 0.45 -6.93
N GLU A 145 -0.86 0.22 -7.64
CA GLU A 145 -0.91 0.43 -9.08
C GLU A 145 -0.86 1.91 -9.46
N PHE A 146 -1.52 2.77 -8.68
CA PHE A 146 -1.49 4.20 -8.89
C PHE A 146 -0.05 4.72 -8.79
N VAL A 147 0.68 4.34 -7.74
CA VAL A 147 2.08 4.71 -7.55
C VAL A 147 2.92 4.17 -8.70
N ARG A 148 2.83 2.88 -9.00
CA ARG A 148 3.64 2.26 -10.08
C ARG A 148 3.43 2.93 -11.43
N ILE A 149 2.19 3.29 -11.77
CA ILE A 149 1.85 3.78 -13.11
C ILE A 149 2.05 5.29 -13.22
N TYR A 150 1.60 6.07 -12.23
CA TYR A 150 1.58 7.53 -12.30
C TYR A 150 2.70 8.19 -11.50
N MET A 151 3.20 7.60 -10.42
CA MET A 151 4.34 8.17 -9.71
C MET A 151 5.66 7.72 -10.33
N ASP A 152 5.84 6.39 -10.48
CA ASP A 152 7.09 5.83 -11.00
C ASP A 152 7.11 5.82 -12.53
N GLY A 153 6.04 5.31 -13.14
CA GLY A 153 5.90 5.22 -14.60
C GLY A 153 5.66 6.56 -15.31
N ARG A 154 5.40 7.64 -14.55
CA ARG A 154 5.21 9.01 -15.05
C ARG A 154 4.24 9.10 -16.24
N LYS A 155 3.20 8.25 -16.25
CA LYS A 155 2.19 8.23 -17.31
C LYS A 155 1.31 9.48 -17.25
N GLU A 156 1.60 10.45 -18.11
CA GLU A 156 0.99 11.79 -18.03
C GLU A 156 -0.45 11.86 -18.53
N TRP A 157 -0.91 10.95 -19.40
CA TRP A 157 -2.27 10.94 -19.93
C TRP A 157 -2.86 9.53 -19.88
N PHE A 158 -4.12 9.43 -19.42
CA PHE A 158 -4.96 8.22 -19.27
C PHE A 158 -4.19 6.96 -18.89
#